data_AF-A0A0D0BD78-F1
#
_entry.id   AF-A0A0D0BD78-F1
#
_cell.length_a   1.000
_cell.length_b   1.000
_cell.length_c   1.000
_cell.angle_alpha   90.00
_cell.angle_beta   90.00
_cell.angle_gamma   90.00
#
_symmetry.space_group_name_H-M   'P 1'
#
loop_
_entity.id
_entity.type
_entity.pdbx_description
1 polymer ?
#
loop_
_entity_poly.entity_id
_entity_poly.type
_entity_poly.pdbx_seq_one_letter_code
_entity_poly.pdbx_strand_id
1 'polypeptide(L)'
;MALKNTKGACIPALEVHMSDLIRAHEGNPNVNLDDPSKIHWGKFNMFGRFIQTTTHCQIQCQTNPDYCLPSRDRILKVIFNEYVMSEEMQTSRMAPLPDSDLVEEPFRSTLPRTMSREHSTSSQKDATILRRILQR
;
A
#
# COMPACT_ATOMS: atom_id res chain seq x y z
N MET A 1 -7.36 -15.32 -0.96
CA MET A 1 -7.11 -16.78 -0.85
C MET A 1 -6.12 -17.30 -1.89
N ALA A 2 -6.12 -16.77 -3.12
CA ALA A 2 -5.19 -17.20 -4.17
C ALA A 2 -3.71 -17.22 -3.74
N LEU A 3 -3.20 -16.13 -3.14
CA LEU A 3 -1.80 -16.04 -2.71
C LEU A 3 -1.36 -17.18 -1.77
N LYS A 4 -2.22 -17.61 -0.83
CA LYS A 4 -1.92 -18.69 0.11
C LYS A 4 -1.87 -20.08 -0.56
N ASN A 5 -2.50 -20.22 -1.72
CA ASN A 5 -2.58 -21.46 -2.47
C ASN A 5 -1.63 -21.50 -3.67
N THR A 6 -0.93 -20.39 -3.97
CA THR A 6 0.08 -20.34 -5.03
C THR A 6 1.29 -21.17 -4.61
N LYS A 7 1.70 -22.10 -5.47
CA LYS A 7 2.93 -22.87 -5.30
C LYS A 7 4.07 -22.17 -6.03
N GLY A 8 5.26 -22.15 -5.43
CA GLY A 8 6.45 -21.56 -6.04
C GLY A 8 6.50 -20.03 -5.94
N ALA A 9 7.25 -19.40 -6.84
CA ALA A 9 7.46 -17.96 -6.83
C ALA A 9 6.20 -17.19 -7.21
N CYS A 10 5.98 -16.07 -6.53
CA CYS A 10 4.82 -15.22 -6.77
C CYS A 10 5.13 -13.76 -6.47
N ILE A 11 4.51 -12.86 -7.25
CA ILE A 11 4.55 -11.42 -7.02
C ILE A 11 3.21 -11.02 -6.38
N PRO A 12 3.18 -10.66 -5.08
CA PRO A 12 1.94 -10.27 -4.42
C PRO A 12 1.51 -8.85 -4.79
N ALA A 13 0.20 -8.59 -4.67
CA ALA A 13 -0.37 -7.25 -4.76
C ALA A 13 0.02 -6.42 -3.52
N LEU A 14 0.97 -5.50 -3.68
CA LEU A 14 1.57 -4.75 -2.57
C LEU A 14 0.55 -3.88 -1.84
N GLU A 15 -0.43 -3.33 -2.56
CA GLU A 15 -1.47 -2.46 -2.03
C GLU A 15 -2.31 -3.12 -0.92
N VAL A 16 -2.52 -4.44 -1.00
CA VAL A 16 -3.25 -5.21 0.03
C VAL A 16 -2.43 -5.26 1.32
N HIS A 17 -1.16 -5.65 1.20
CA HIS A 17 -0.24 -5.76 2.33
C HIS A 17 0.04 -4.40 2.98
N MET A 18 0.19 -3.35 2.18
CA MET A 18 0.34 -1.97 2.66
C MET A 18 -0.93 -1.51 3.41
N SER A 19 -2.12 -1.81 2.87
CA SER A 19 -3.38 -1.46 3.53
C SER A 19 -3.58 -2.18 4.87
N ASP A 20 -3.12 -3.43 5.00
CA ASP A 20 -3.12 -4.16 6.27
C ASP A 20 -2.16 -3.53 7.28
N LEU A 21 -0.96 -3.13 6.83
CA LEU A 21 0.05 -2.47 7.67
C LEU A 21 -0.43 -1.12 8.18
N ILE A 22 -1.03 -0.29 7.32
CA ILE A 22 -1.59 1.02 7.68
C ILE A 22 -2.70 0.85 8.71
N ARG A 23 -3.67 -0.05 8.47
CA ARG A 23 -4.76 -0.30 9.42
C ARG A 23 -4.25 -0.79 10.78
N ALA A 24 -3.24 -1.67 10.80
CA ALA A 24 -2.63 -2.10 12.06
C ALA A 24 -1.84 -0.97 12.73
N HIS A 25 -1.24 -0.06 11.97
CA HIS A 25 -0.55 1.10 12.50
C HIS A 25 -1.50 2.09 13.18
N GLU A 26 -2.60 2.43 12.51
CA GLU A 26 -3.59 3.40 12.95
C GLU A 26 -4.48 2.84 14.07
N GLY A 27 -4.85 1.57 13.98
CA GLY A 27 -5.74 0.92 14.95
C GLY A 27 -5.09 0.49 16.26
N ASN A 28 -3.75 0.54 16.37
CA ASN A 28 -3.04 0.09 17.56
C ASN A 28 -2.04 1.16 18.05
N PRO A 29 -2.08 1.60 19.32
CA PRO A 29 -1.08 2.50 19.88
C PRO A 29 0.29 1.84 19.96
N ASN A 30 1.35 2.65 20.05
CA ASN A 30 2.72 2.14 20.21
C ASN A 30 3.03 1.65 21.62
N VAL A 31 2.25 2.12 22.60
CA VAL A 31 2.40 1.81 24.03
C VAL A 31 1.16 1.11 24.55
N ASN A 32 1.30 0.41 25.68
CA ASN A 32 0.16 -0.18 26.36
C ASN A 32 -0.79 0.94 26.85
N LEU A 33 -2.10 0.76 26.65
CA LEU A 33 -3.12 1.70 27.08
C LEU A 33 -3.20 1.83 28.61
N ASP A 34 -2.93 0.74 29.33
CA ASP A 34 -2.97 0.70 30.79
C ASP A 34 -1.65 1.16 31.43
N ASP A 35 -0.55 1.11 30.67
CA ASP A 35 0.79 1.49 31.14
C ASP A 35 1.64 2.06 29.99
N PRO A 36 1.65 3.40 29.81
CA PRO A 36 2.40 4.05 28.73
C PRO A 36 3.92 3.84 28.78
N SER A 37 4.48 3.35 29.89
CA SER A 37 5.91 3.01 29.98
C SER A 37 6.27 1.69 29.26
N LYS A 38 5.25 0.90 28.89
CA LYS A 38 5.42 -0.40 28.24
C LYS A 38 5.05 -0.34 26.75
N ILE A 39 5.81 -1.05 25.94
CA ILE A 39 5.58 -1.18 24.50
C ILE A 39 4.36 -2.09 24.24
N HIS A 40 3.53 -1.72 23.27
CA HIS A 40 2.44 -2.56 22.79
C HIS A 40 2.96 -3.67 21.85
N TRP A 41 3.50 -4.74 22.42
CA TRP A 41 4.11 -5.85 21.66
C TRP A 41 3.17 -6.50 20.63
N GLY A 42 1.86 -6.52 20.86
CA GLY A 42 0.88 -7.05 19.91
C GLY A 42 0.94 -6.35 18.55
N LYS A 43 1.16 -5.02 18.53
CA LYS A 43 1.26 -4.22 17.30
C LYS A 43 2.49 -4.65 16.48
N PHE A 44 3.64 -4.69 17.14
CA PHE A 44 4.91 -5.02 16.48
C PHE A 44 4.96 -6.48 16.04
N ASN A 45 4.31 -7.39 16.76
CA ASN A 45 4.12 -8.78 16.30
C ASN A 45 3.27 -8.86 15.03
N MET A 46 2.22 -8.05 14.89
CA MET A 46 1.45 -7.99 13.64
C MET A 46 2.30 -7.47 12.48
N PHE A 47 3.08 -6.40 12.70
CA PHE A 47 3.99 -5.87 11.69
C PHE A 47 5.00 -6.92 11.23
N GLY A 48 5.62 -7.64 12.16
CA GLY A 48 6.55 -8.73 11.85
C GLY A 48 5.92 -9.78 10.93
N ARG A 49 4.68 -10.21 11.20
CA ARG A 49 3.97 -11.19 10.37
C ARG A 49 3.67 -10.66 8.96
N PHE A 50 3.27 -9.40 8.84
CA PHE A 50 2.99 -8.79 7.53
C PHE A 50 4.25 -8.69 6.69
N ILE A 51 5.35 -8.21 7.28
CA ILE A 51 6.65 -8.12 6.61
C ILE A 51 7.15 -9.50 6.22
N GLN A 52 7.07 -10.48 7.13
CA GLN A 52 7.52 -11.85 6.85
C GLN A 52 6.80 -12.46 5.65
N THR A 53 5.51 -12.14 5.46
CA THR A 53 4.74 -12.64 4.32
C THR A 53 5.28 -12.11 2.98
N THR A 54 5.57 -10.80 2.89
CA THR A 54 6.12 -10.22 1.65
C THR A 54 7.57 -10.64 1.43
N THR A 55 8.38 -10.72 2.49
CA THR A 55 9.76 -11.23 2.42
C THR A 55 9.80 -12.68 1.93
N HIS A 56 8.86 -13.52 2.36
CA HIS A 56 8.79 -14.90 1.86
C HIS A 56 8.56 -14.95 0.34
N CYS A 57 7.64 -14.13 -0.18
CA CYS A 57 7.39 -14.05 -1.63
C CYS A 57 8.64 -13.57 -2.38
N GLN A 58 9.36 -12.58 -1.85
CA GLN A 58 10.62 -12.10 -2.43
C GLN A 58 11.69 -13.20 -2.51
N ILE A 59 11.88 -13.95 -1.42
CA ILE A 59 12.82 -15.07 -1.38
C ILE A 59 12.45 -16.11 -2.44
N GLN A 60 11.16 -16.45 -2.58
CA GLN A 60 10.72 -17.40 -3.59
C GLN A 60 11.03 -16.89 -5.00
N CYS A 61 10.77 -15.63 -5.31
CA CYS A 61 11.11 -15.05 -6.62
C CYS A 61 12.63 -15.03 -6.89
N GLN A 62 13.47 -14.84 -5.88
CA GLN A 62 14.92 -14.82 -6.03
C GLN A 62 15.54 -16.22 -6.17
N THR A 63 14.93 -17.22 -5.53
CA THR A 63 15.48 -18.58 -5.45
C THR A 63 14.86 -19.55 -6.46
N ASN A 64 13.71 -19.20 -7.05
CA ASN A 64 13.04 -20.06 -8.01
C ASN A 64 13.63 -19.87 -9.43
N PRO A 65 14.06 -20.96 -10.10
CA PRO A 65 14.64 -20.89 -11.44
C PRO A 65 13.66 -20.33 -12.49
N ASP A 66 12.35 -20.46 -12.29
CA ASP A 66 11.32 -19.93 -13.20
C ASP A 66 11.36 -18.39 -13.29
N TYR A 67 11.94 -17.74 -12.28
CA TYR A 67 12.15 -16.29 -12.22
C TYR A 67 13.60 -15.88 -12.53
N CYS A 68 14.48 -16.83 -12.85
CA CYS A 68 15.84 -16.57 -13.35
C CYS A 68 15.80 -16.26 -14.85
N LEU A 69 15.18 -15.12 -15.19
CA LEU A 69 15.00 -14.70 -16.57
C LEU A 69 16.28 -14.03 -17.10
N PRO A 70 16.68 -14.30 -18.35
CA PRO A 70 17.83 -13.61 -18.96
C PRO A 70 17.53 -12.12 -19.12
N SER A 71 18.55 -11.27 -18.98
CA SER A 71 18.39 -9.82 -19.19
C SER A 71 17.95 -9.54 -20.63
N ARG A 72 17.01 -8.60 -20.77
CA ARG A 72 16.49 -8.14 -22.06
C ARG A 72 16.46 -6.61 -22.07
N ASP A 73 17.62 -6.01 -22.22
CA ASP A 73 17.82 -4.56 -22.04
C ASP A 73 16.89 -3.70 -22.89
N ARG A 74 16.59 -4.13 -24.12
CA ARG A 74 15.62 -3.45 -24.99
C ARG A 74 14.21 -3.40 -24.38
N ILE A 75 13.75 -4.50 -23.78
CA ILE A 75 12.43 -4.56 -23.13
C ILE A 75 12.45 -3.75 -21.83
N LEU A 76 13.52 -3.85 -21.04
CA LEU A 76 13.67 -3.05 -19.83
C LEU A 76 13.60 -1.55 -20.12
N LYS A 77 14.26 -1.09 -21.19
CA LYS A 77 14.21 0.31 -21.61
C LYS A 77 12.79 0.76 -21.95
N VAL A 78 12.05 -0.04 -22.71
CA VAL A 78 10.66 0.31 -23.09
C VAL A 78 9.73 0.33 -21.87
N ILE A 79 9.88 -0.62 -20.94
CA ILE A 79 9.00 -0.70 -19.76
C ILE A 79 9.31 0.38 -18.73
N PHE A 80 10.59 0.69 -18.49
CA PHE A 80 11.00 1.55 -17.36
C PHE A 80 11.44 2.96 -17.75
N ASN A 81 11.82 3.21 -19.02
CA ASN A 81 12.39 4.49 -19.43
C ASN A 81 11.54 5.25 -20.46
N GLU A 82 10.46 4.66 -20.97
CA GLU A 82 9.52 5.36 -21.86
C GLU A 82 8.30 5.83 -21.08
N TYR A 83 8.09 7.15 -21.06
CA TYR A 83 6.90 7.74 -20.48
C TYR A 83 5.72 7.57 -21.42
N VAL A 84 4.69 6.84 -20.97
CA VAL A 84 3.46 6.66 -21.75
C VAL A 84 2.64 7.95 -21.81
N MET A 85 2.74 8.80 -20.79
CA MET A 85 2.10 10.11 -20.76
C MET A 85 3.04 11.17 -21.32
N SER A 86 2.55 12.00 -22.25
CA SER A 86 3.25 13.21 -22.67
C SER A 86 3.47 14.14 -21.47
N GLU A 87 4.47 15.01 -21.55
CA GLU A 87 4.77 16.00 -20.52
C GLU A 87 3.54 16.87 -20.19
N GLU A 88 2.81 17.33 -21.21
CA GLU A 88 1.55 18.07 -21.07
C GLU A 88 0.46 17.27 -20.32
N MET A 89 0.37 15.96 -20.56
CA MET A 89 -0.58 15.10 -19.86
C MET A 89 -0.16 14.87 -18.40
N GLN A 90 1.14 14.81 -18.12
CA GLN A 90 1.66 14.69 -16.76
C GLN A 90 1.32 15.95 -15.96
N THR A 91 1.62 17.13 -16.51
CA THR A 91 1.35 18.42 -15.83
C THR A 91 -0.13 18.65 -15.58
N SER A 92 -1.00 18.34 -16.56
CA SER A 92 -2.46 18.49 -16.40
C SER A 92 -3.08 17.52 -15.37
N ARG A 93 -2.43 16.39 -15.09
CA ARG A 93 -2.89 15.40 -14.09
C ARG A 93 -2.31 15.63 -12.69
N MET A 94 -1.30 16.49 -12.56
CA MET A 94 -0.84 16.93 -11.26
C MET A 94 -1.91 17.86 -10.67
N ALA A 95 -2.42 17.52 -9.49
CA ALA A 95 -3.29 18.44 -8.76
C ALA A 95 -2.55 19.78 -8.59
N PRO A 96 -3.23 20.94 -8.74
CA PRO A 96 -2.64 22.22 -8.41
C PRO A 96 -2.01 22.10 -7.03
N LEU A 97 -0.73 22.46 -6.94
CA LEU A 97 -0.08 22.55 -5.63
C LEU A 97 -0.97 23.50 -4.81
N PRO A 98 -1.42 23.12 -3.61
CA PRO A 98 -2.06 24.09 -2.73
C PRO A 98 -1.07 25.24 -2.59
N ASP A 99 -1.53 26.47 -2.83
CA ASP A 99 -0.71 27.69 -2.74
C ASP A 99 0.06 27.65 -1.40
N SER A 100 1.30 27.20 -1.46
CA SER A 100 2.15 27.04 -0.29
C SER A 100 3.18 28.12 -0.40
N ASP A 101 2.98 29.14 0.43
CA ASP A 101 4.03 30.04 0.85
C ASP A 101 5.31 29.22 1.11
N LEU A 102 6.38 29.75 0.53
CA LEU A 102 7.71 29.17 0.42
C LEU A 102 8.23 28.63 1.77
N VAL A 103 8.38 27.31 1.85
CA VAL A 103 9.42 26.68 2.68
C VAL A 103 9.93 25.44 1.94
N GLU A 104 11.17 25.53 1.45
CA GLU A 104 11.95 24.42 0.90
C GLU A 104 12.01 23.27 1.91
N GLU A 105 11.31 22.17 1.63
CA GLU A 105 11.52 20.88 2.29
C GLU A 105 12.26 19.93 1.31
N PRO A 106 13.40 19.34 1.68
CA PRO A 106 14.21 18.57 0.75
C PRO A 106 13.55 17.21 0.44
N PHE A 107 13.36 16.95 -0.86
CA PHE A 107 13.18 15.63 -1.48
C PHE A 107 12.11 14.71 -0.85
N ARG A 108 10.84 14.94 -1.20
CA ARG A 108 9.85 13.86 -1.13
C ARG A 108 10.12 12.86 -2.26
N SER A 109 10.56 11.66 -1.90
CA SER A 109 10.63 10.51 -2.81
C SER A 109 9.29 10.32 -3.51
N THR A 110 9.32 10.16 -4.83
CA THR A 110 8.19 9.89 -5.74
C THR A 110 7.57 8.52 -5.46
N LEU A 111 6.91 8.39 -4.31
CA LEU A 111 5.97 7.29 -4.08
C LEU A 111 4.58 7.73 -4.56
N PRO A 112 3.85 6.88 -5.32
CA PRO A 112 2.47 7.16 -5.66
C PRO A 112 1.68 7.39 -4.37
N ARG A 113 1.11 8.58 -4.24
CA ARG A 113 0.29 8.97 -3.10
C ARG A 113 -0.92 8.03 -3.09
N THR A 114 -0.94 7.05 -2.20
CA THR A 114 -2.19 6.32 -1.91
C THR A 114 -3.14 7.37 -1.38
N MET A 115 -4.20 7.66 -2.12
CA MET A 115 -5.27 8.55 -1.68
C MET A 115 -5.79 8.01 -0.35
N SER A 116 -5.37 8.62 0.75
CA SER A 116 -6.04 8.47 2.03
C SER A 116 -7.43 9.04 1.80
N ARG A 117 -8.39 8.15 1.60
CA ARG A 117 -9.81 8.49 1.48
C ARG A 117 -10.19 9.08 2.83
N GLU A 118 -10.21 10.40 2.91
CA GLU A 118 -10.78 11.11 4.04
C GLU A 118 -12.16 10.51 4.32
N HIS A 119 -12.34 10.03 5.55
CA HIS A 119 -13.60 9.49 6.02
C HIS A 119 -14.56 10.67 6.20
N SER A 120 -15.17 11.10 5.09
CA SER A 120 -16.40 11.87 5.14
C SER A 120 -17.42 11.03 5.89
N THR A 121 -18.05 11.62 6.89
CA THR A 121 -19.03 11.05 7.82
C THR A 121 -20.35 10.57 7.16
N SER A 122 -20.34 10.18 5.88
CA SER A 122 -21.55 9.78 5.13
C SER A 122 -21.91 8.29 5.24
N SER A 123 -20.98 7.41 5.65
CA SER A 123 -21.22 5.95 5.68
C SER A 123 -22.24 5.47 6.73
N GLN A 124 -22.66 6.30 7.69
CA GLN A 124 -23.67 5.90 8.68
C GLN A 124 -25.11 5.96 8.17
N LYS A 125 -25.41 6.74 7.12
CA LYS A 125 -26.78 6.88 6.63
C LYS A 125 -27.24 5.68 5.79
N ASP A 126 -26.33 5.07 5.03
CA ASP A 126 -26.68 3.99 4.09
C ASP A 126 -27.01 2.65 4.77
N ALA A 127 -26.38 2.35 5.91
CA ALA A 127 -26.66 1.13 6.66
C ALA A 127 -28.08 1.07 7.25
N THR A 128 -28.69 2.23 7.47
CA THR A 128 -30.04 2.34 8.06
C THR A 128 -31.13 2.15 7.01
N ILE A 129 -30.87 2.51 5.75
CA ILE A 129 -31.80 2.35 4.63
C ILE A 129 -31.91 0.87 4.24
N LEU A 130 -30.80 0.14 4.21
CA LEU A 130 -30.78 -1.28 3.86
C LEU A 130 -31.55 -2.17 4.86
N ARG A 131 -31.55 -1.83 6.15
CA ARG A 131 -32.34 -2.57 7.17
C ARG A 131 -33.85 -2.44 7.00
N ARG A 132 -34.32 -1.35 6.38
CA ARG A 132 -35.75 -1.08 6.18
C ARG A 132 -36.37 -1.88 5.03
N ILE A 133 -35.54 -2.34 4.08
CA ILE A 133 -35.99 -3.07 2.89
C ILE A 133 -36.16 -4.58 3.19
N LEU A 134 -35.40 -5.13 4.14
CA LEU A 134 -35.38 -6.56 4.48
C LEU A 134 -36.44 -6.98 5.51
N GLN A 135 -37.34 -6.08 5.93
CA GLN A 135 -38.40 -6.35 6.93
C GLN A 135 -39.82 -6.27 6.34
N ARG A 136 -39.99 -6.48 5.03
CA ARG A 136 -41.30 -6.72 4.42
C ARG A 136 -41.43 -8.14 3.94
#